data_AF-B8A9K5-F1
#
_entry.id   AF-B8A9K5-F1
#
_cell.length_a   1.000
_cell.length_b   1.000
_cell.length_c   1.000
_cell.angle_alpha   90.00
_cell.angle_beta   90.00
_cell.angle_gamma   90.00
#
_symmetry.space_group_name_H-M   'P 1'
#
loop_
_entity.id
_entity.type
_entity.pdbx_description
1 polymer ?
#
loop_
_entity_poly.entity_id
_entity_poly.type
_entity_poly.pdbx_seq_one_letter_code
_entity_poly.pdbx_strand_id
1 'polypeptide(L)'
;MGLFNLRVPDLLKDSHMEKSRDKVNITPDLNKGKETGWEELRVNGLYHGNICLENVYYCKDNEKITIKLANFQSKGAMSKEAAQLEDINAIGRMLKSISALAKIGVPHQAERYMLVDHLAMNLEFLANTQQIGTIKDVILDHVFFWFKERRKRFFIYDIPKALKDAAFCNNVRRGQTCVLEWDKKPHHGLLGSMNRYRKTNLNLPAYDGNDPIQNVKFVSGAYTHEEEVQDDLTFNGMSSTVDEAVQSEQPMLCLNLYKCLSPEKIGSKKIEGTQVPLRNLELVLVNKSCV
;
A
#
# COMPACT_ATOMS: atom_id res chain seq x y z
N MET A 1 -12.63 4.04 -19.98
CA MET A 1 -11.56 3.13 -19.54
C MET A 1 -10.88 3.77 -18.33
N GLY A 2 -11.37 3.47 -17.12
CA GLY A 2 -10.78 3.97 -15.88
C GLY A 2 -9.81 2.93 -15.34
N LEU A 3 -8.52 3.14 -15.58
CA LEU A 3 -7.44 2.38 -14.98
C LEU A 3 -6.71 3.38 -14.10
N PHE A 4 -6.67 3.19 -12.78
CA PHE A 4 -5.50 3.39 -11.92
C PHE A 4 -5.86 2.92 -10.49
N ASN A 5 -6.26 1.65 -10.38
CA ASN A 5 -5.92 0.90 -9.18
C ASN A 5 -4.47 0.48 -9.39
N LEU A 6 -3.52 0.99 -8.60
CA LEU A 6 -2.18 0.41 -8.47
C LEU A 6 -2.30 -0.99 -7.88
N ARG A 7 -2.80 -1.92 -8.69
CA ARG A 7 -2.65 -3.34 -8.48
C ARG A 7 -1.17 -3.59 -8.78
N VAL A 8 -0.51 -4.41 -7.97
CA VAL A 8 0.80 -5.03 -8.28
C VAL A 8 0.98 -5.36 -9.79
N PRO A 9 -0.09 -5.73 -10.54
CA PRO A 9 -0.13 -5.72 -11.99
C PRO A 9 0.50 -4.56 -12.77
N ASP A 10 0.32 -3.32 -12.36
CA ASP A 10 0.82 -2.15 -13.12
C ASP A 10 2.31 -1.90 -12.88
N LEU A 11 2.82 -2.24 -11.69
CA LEU A 11 4.26 -2.22 -11.36
C LEU A 11 5.08 -3.23 -12.18
N LEU A 12 4.45 -4.32 -12.63
CA LEU A 12 5.07 -5.37 -13.44
C LEU A 12 4.88 -5.19 -14.95
N LYS A 13 3.95 -4.31 -15.38
CA LYS A 13 3.77 -3.98 -16.81
C LYS A 13 4.93 -3.15 -17.35
N ASP A 14 5.50 -2.28 -16.52
CA ASP A 14 6.59 -1.38 -16.91
C ASP A 14 7.97 -2.06 -16.85
N SER A 15 8.06 -3.25 -16.25
CA SER A 15 9.24 -4.12 -16.26
C SER A 15 9.08 -5.22 -17.32
N HIS A 16 9.44 -4.93 -18.57
CA HIS A 16 9.46 -5.96 -19.62
C HIS A 16 10.48 -7.07 -19.27
N MET A 17 9.99 -8.25 -18.88
CA MET A 17 10.66 -9.52 -19.13
C MET A 17 9.65 -10.66 -19.18
N GLU A 18 9.34 -11.11 -20.39
CA GLU A 18 8.55 -12.31 -20.67
C GLU A 18 9.51 -13.47 -20.94
N LYS A 19 9.27 -14.64 -20.31
CA LYS A 19 9.55 -15.94 -20.91
C LYS A 19 8.85 -17.06 -20.14
N SER A 20 7.99 -17.76 -20.87
CA SER A 20 7.34 -19.00 -20.45
C SER A 20 8.29 -20.19 -20.58
N ARG A 21 8.15 -21.21 -19.71
CA ARG A 21 7.76 -22.59 -20.06
C ARG A 21 7.74 -23.53 -18.85
N ASP A 22 6.83 -24.50 -18.97
CA ASP A 22 6.59 -25.72 -18.18
C ASP A 22 5.84 -25.60 -16.84
N LYS A 23 4.59 -26.08 -16.90
CA LYS A 23 3.56 -26.06 -15.86
C LYS A 23 3.48 -27.44 -15.18
N VAL A 24 3.65 -27.47 -13.87
CA VAL A 24 3.18 -28.57 -13.01
C VAL A 24 2.18 -27.98 -12.02
N ASN A 25 0.96 -28.51 -12.02
CA ASN A 25 -0.16 -28.06 -11.19
C ASN A 25 -0.15 -28.81 -9.86
N ILE A 26 0.00 -28.09 -8.76
CA ILE A 26 -0.43 -28.55 -7.44
C ILE A 26 -1.31 -27.45 -6.85
N THR A 27 -2.59 -27.75 -6.70
CA THR A 27 -3.62 -26.81 -6.22
C THR A 27 -3.87 -27.08 -4.74
N PRO A 28 -3.76 -26.08 -3.83
CA PRO A 28 -4.42 -26.13 -2.54
C PRO A 28 -5.79 -25.44 -2.59
N ASP A 29 -6.69 -26.02 -1.83
CA ASP A 29 -8.14 -25.89 -1.79
C ASP A 29 -8.66 -24.49 -1.39
N LEU A 30 -9.79 -24.11 -1.97
CA LEU A 30 -10.39 -22.77 -2.07
C LEU A 30 -11.13 -22.26 -0.81
N ASN A 31 -10.91 -22.87 0.36
CA ASN A 31 -11.71 -22.60 1.57
C ASN A 31 -10.95 -22.06 2.79
N LYS A 32 -9.74 -21.51 2.63
CA LYS A 32 -9.04 -20.77 3.70
C LYS A 32 -8.63 -19.38 3.23
N GLY A 33 -8.77 -18.38 4.12
CA GLY A 33 -8.41 -17.00 3.87
C GLY A 33 -7.02 -16.87 3.24
N LYS A 34 -7.00 -16.34 2.02
CA LYS A 34 -5.90 -16.37 1.04
C LYS A 34 -4.54 -16.02 1.66
N GLU A 35 -3.68 -17.03 1.82
CA GLU A 35 -2.29 -16.85 2.26
C GLU A 35 -1.39 -16.53 1.06
N THR A 36 -0.42 -15.64 1.24
CA THR A 36 0.59 -15.32 0.22
C THR A 36 1.61 -16.44 0.12
N GLY A 37 2.22 -16.69 -1.04
CA GLY A 37 3.12 -17.84 -1.24
C GLY A 37 4.29 -17.93 -0.26
N TRP A 38 4.86 -16.78 0.16
CA TRP A 38 5.92 -16.75 1.19
C TRP A 38 5.38 -17.10 2.59
N GLU A 39 4.13 -16.74 2.87
CA GLU A 39 3.49 -17.00 4.16
C GLU A 39 3.19 -18.49 4.29
N GLU A 40 2.68 -19.12 3.23
CA GLU A 40 2.43 -20.56 3.18
C GLU A 40 3.71 -21.34 3.50
N LEU A 41 4.86 -20.93 2.95
CA LEU A 41 6.16 -21.53 3.32
C LEU A 41 6.44 -21.37 4.82
N ARG A 42 6.26 -20.14 5.34
CA ARG A 42 6.55 -19.82 6.73
C ARG A 42 5.71 -20.64 7.71
N VAL A 43 4.38 -20.69 7.52
CA VAL A 43 3.46 -21.40 8.42
C VAL A 43 3.69 -22.91 8.42
N ASN A 44 4.22 -23.46 7.32
CA ASN A 44 4.62 -24.86 7.21
C ASN A 44 6.07 -25.12 7.69
N GLY A 45 6.73 -24.14 8.29
CA GLY A 45 8.11 -24.29 8.79
C GLY A 45 9.14 -24.50 7.67
N LEU A 46 8.86 -23.96 6.49
CA LEU A 46 9.70 -23.94 5.30
C LEU A 46 10.18 -22.51 5.02
N TYR A 47 11.14 -22.40 4.10
CA TYR A 47 11.66 -21.15 3.55
C TYR A 47 12.04 -21.35 2.09
N HIS A 48 12.17 -20.26 1.35
CA HIS A 48 12.58 -20.24 -0.04
C HIS A 48 14.11 -20.24 -0.18
N GLY A 49 14.80 -19.37 0.55
CA GLY A 49 16.27 -19.35 0.67
C GLY A 49 17.00 -18.73 -0.52
N ASN A 50 16.29 -18.32 -1.57
CA ASN A 50 16.89 -17.62 -2.72
C ASN A 50 15.93 -16.61 -3.38
N ILE A 51 15.17 -15.86 -2.58
CA ILE A 51 14.21 -14.88 -3.11
C ILE A 51 14.99 -13.74 -3.81
N CYS A 52 14.72 -13.54 -5.10
CA CYS A 52 15.18 -12.40 -5.88
C CYS A 52 14.29 -12.25 -7.13
N LEU A 53 14.44 -11.15 -7.87
CA LEU A 53 13.61 -10.88 -9.06
C LEU A 53 13.77 -11.95 -10.14
N GLU A 54 14.97 -12.48 -10.31
CA GLU A 54 15.31 -13.49 -11.32
C GLU A 54 14.65 -14.85 -11.02
N ASN A 55 14.30 -15.09 -9.76
CA ASN A 55 13.70 -16.34 -9.27
C ASN A 55 12.18 -16.22 -9.04
N VAL A 56 11.59 -15.13 -9.53
CA VAL A 56 10.15 -14.89 -9.42
C VAL A 56 9.56 -14.78 -10.82
N TYR A 57 8.66 -15.71 -11.12
CA TYR A 57 7.94 -15.74 -12.39
C TYR A 57 6.58 -15.07 -12.23
N TYR A 58 6.12 -14.38 -13.27
CA TYR A 58 4.75 -13.90 -13.33
C TYR A 58 4.05 -14.41 -14.58
N CYS A 59 2.73 -14.58 -14.48
CA CYS A 59 1.85 -14.88 -15.59
C CYS A 59 0.68 -13.92 -15.54
N LYS A 60 0.37 -13.29 -16.68
CA LYS A 60 -0.79 -12.42 -16.84
C LYS A 60 -1.85 -13.17 -17.64
N ASP A 61 -3.02 -13.37 -17.04
CA ASP A 61 -4.19 -13.96 -17.68
C ASP A 61 -5.41 -13.07 -17.38
N ASN A 62 -6.09 -12.56 -18.41
CA ASN A 62 -7.28 -11.72 -18.28
C ASN A 62 -7.17 -10.65 -17.17
N GLU A 63 -6.11 -9.83 -17.22
CA GLU A 63 -5.76 -8.78 -16.24
C GLU A 63 -5.33 -9.26 -14.84
N LYS A 64 -5.43 -10.55 -14.55
CA LYS A 64 -4.91 -11.15 -13.32
C LYS A 64 -3.42 -11.43 -13.49
N ILE A 65 -2.60 -10.83 -12.63
CA ILE A 65 -1.20 -11.23 -12.50
C ILE A 65 -1.07 -12.24 -11.38
N THR A 66 -0.53 -13.41 -11.71
CA THR A 66 -0.16 -14.46 -10.78
C THR A 66 1.36 -14.46 -10.66
N ILE A 67 1.87 -14.40 -9.43
CA ILE A 67 3.30 -14.46 -9.14
C ILE A 67 3.64 -15.83 -8.56
N LYS A 68 4.76 -16.42 -9.00
CA LYS A 68 5.24 -17.73 -8.58
C LYS A 68 6.70 -17.65 -8.13
N LEU A 69 6.97 -18.24 -6.96
CA LEU A 69 8.33 -18.41 -6.43
C LEU A 69 8.97 -19.66 -7.07
N ALA A 70 10.26 -19.61 -7.34
CA ALA A 70 11.01 -20.71 -7.95
C ALA A 70 12.48 -20.71 -7.55
N ASN A 71 13.21 -21.78 -7.88
CA ASN A 71 14.64 -21.92 -7.57
C ASN A 71 14.93 -21.88 -6.05
N PHE A 72 14.20 -22.69 -5.30
CA PHE A 72 14.35 -22.86 -3.86
C PHE A 72 15.73 -23.40 -3.51
N GLN A 73 16.37 -22.85 -2.47
CA GLN A 73 17.70 -23.27 -2.02
C GLN A 73 17.76 -23.48 -0.52
N SER A 74 18.43 -24.54 -0.10
CA SER A 74 18.75 -24.75 1.32
C SER A 74 19.82 -23.78 1.80
N LYS A 75 19.63 -23.21 2.98
CA LYS A 75 20.60 -22.35 3.67
C LYS A 75 21.53 -23.14 4.62
N GLY A 76 21.52 -24.48 4.54
CA GLY A 76 22.45 -25.33 5.28
C GLY A 76 22.34 -25.16 6.79
N ALA A 77 23.37 -24.57 7.42
CA ALA A 77 23.52 -24.42 8.87
C ALA A 77 22.65 -23.29 9.49
N MET A 78 21.97 -22.49 8.68
CA MET A 78 21.11 -21.40 9.16
C MET A 78 19.84 -21.96 9.84
N SER A 79 19.38 -21.34 10.94
CA SER A 79 18.09 -21.70 11.53
C SER A 79 16.94 -21.37 10.57
N LYS A 80 15.81 -22.07 10.73
CA LYS A 80 14.63 -21.85 9.88
C LYS A 80 14.11 -20.43 10.01
N GLU A 81 14.07 -19.90 11.23
CA GLU A 81 13.61 -18.55 11.52
C GLU A 81 14.54 -17.52 10.87
N ALA A 82 15.86 -17.71 10.95
CA ALA A 82 16.79 -16.81 10.27
C ALA A 82 16.63 -16.86 8.74
N ALA A 83 16.40 -18.05 8.16
CA ALA A 83 16.17 -18.18 6.72
C ALA A 83 14.83 -17.54 6.28
N GLN A 84 13.77 -17.69 7.07
CA GLN A 84 12.48 -17.02 6.83
C GLN A 84 12.59 -15.50 6.95
N LEU A 85 13.39 -14.99 7.89
CA LEU A 85 13.67 -13.55 8.00
C LEU A 85 14.41 -13.03 6.77
N GLU A 86 15.42 -13.78 6.30
CA GLU A 86 16.17 -13.45 5.09
C GLU A 86 15.28 -13.40 3.83
N ASP A 87 14.30 -14.30 3.73
CA ASP A 87 13.31 -14.27 2.65
C ASP A 87 12.47 -12.98 2.69
N ILE A 88 12.09 -12.50 3.87
CA ILE A 88 11.33 -11.24 4.01
C ILE A 88 12.22 -10.04 3.68
N ASN A 89 13.47 -10.03 4.15
CA ASN A 89 14.45 -9.02 3.77
C ASN A 89 14.65 -8.98 2.24
N ALA A 90 14.67 -10.14 1.60
CA ALA A 90 14.75 -10.26 0.15
C ALA A 90 13.50 -9.73 -0.58
N ILE A 91 12.30 -9.93 -0.04
CA ILE A 91 11.08 -9.26 -0.54
C ILE A 91 11.22 -7.73 -0.45
N GLY A 92 11.76 -7.21 0.65
CA GLY A 92 12.05 -5.78 0.78
C GLY A 92 12.98 -5.27 -0.31
N ARG A 93 14.10 -5.98 -0.56
CA ARG A 93 15.03 -5.66 -1.67
C ARG A 93 14.35 -5.71 -3.03
N MET A 94 13.52 -6.72 -3.29
CA MET A 94 12.77 -6.82 -4.54
C MET A 94 11.82 -5.64 -4.75
N LEU A 95 11.04 -5.26 -3.72
CA LEU A 95 10.10 -4.12 -3.81
C LEU A 95 10.84 -2.82 -4.12
N LYS A 96 12.02 -2.62 -3.50
CA LYS A 96 12.89 -1.48 -3.78
C LYS A 96 13.35 -1.46 -5.24
N SER A 97 13.81 -2.59 -5.78
CA SER A 97 14.20 -2.71 -7.18
C SER A 97 13.03 -2.47 -8.14
N ILE A 98 11.85 -3.02 -7.85
CA ILE A 98 10.64 -2.81 -8.66
C ILE A 98 10.26 -1.32 -8.67
N SER A 99 10.23 -0.68 -7.50
CA SER A 99 9.94 0.75 -7.38
C SER A 99 10.94 1.60 -8.19
N ALA A 100 12.24 1.29 -8.10
CA ALA A 100 13.28 1.98 -8.85
C ALA A 100 13.08 1.84 -10.37
N LEU A 101 12.79 0.63 -10.86
CA LEU A 101 12.52 0.37 -12.28
C LEU A 101 11.27 1.11 -12.76
N ALA A 102 10.18 1.08 -11.97
CA ALA A 102 8.93 1.77 -12.32
C ALA A 102 9.12 3.29 -12.41
N LYS A 103 9.90 3.88 -11.51
CA LYS A 103 10.24 5.32 -11.57
C LYS A 103 11.05 5.70 -12.79
N ILE A 104 11.94 4.82 -13.26
CA ILE A 104 12.70 5.05 -14.51
C ILE A 104 11.74 5.05 -15.70
N GLY A 105 10.77 4.13 -15.74
CA GLY A 105 9.76 4.03 -16.80
C GLY A 105 8.80 5.23 -16.85
N VAL A 106 8.42 5.76 -15.69
CA VAL A 106 7.48 6.91 -15.58
C VAL A 106 7.98 7.98 -14.59
N PRO A 107 9.02 8.77 -14.92
CA PRO A 107 9.65 9.70 -13.97
C PRO A 107 8.70 10.76 -13.39
N HIS A 108 7.75 11.22 -14.20
CA HIS A 108 6.73 12.21 -13.79
C HIS A 108 5.71 11.67 -12.78
N GLN A 109 5.71 10.37 -12.49
CA GLN A 109 4.83 9.72 -11.50
C GLN A 109 5.61 9.11 -10.34
N ALA A 110 6.88 9.48 -10.16
CA ALA A 110 7.76 8.85 -9.19
C ALA A 110 7.19 8.88 -7.75
N GLU A 111 6.46 9.94 -7.40
CA GLU A 111 5.82 10.10 -6.08
C GLU A 111 4.75 9.04 -5.78
N ARG A 112 4.14 8.43 -6.81
CA ARG A 112 3.11 7.38 -6.63
C ARG A 112 3.68 6.09 -6.03
N TYR A 113 4.99 5.91 -6.10
CA TYR A 113 5.68 4.72 -5.61
C TYR A 113 6.21 4.87 -4.18
N MET A 114 6.03 6.02 -3.52
CA MET A 114 6.57 6.28 -2.18
C MET A 114 6.08 5.30 -1.12
N LEU A 115 4.83 4.81 -1.22
CA LEU A 115 4.31 3.79 -0.31
C LEU A 115 5.03 2.44 -0.49
N VAL A 116 5.43 2.10 -1.73
CA VAL A 116 6.24 0.90 -2.02
C VAL A 116 7.63 1.06 -1.43
N ASP A 117 8.26 2.22 -1.61
CA ASP A 117 9.59 2.48 -1.05
C ASP A 117 9.59 2.37 0.48
N HIS A 118 8.57 2.94 1.12
CA HIS A 118 8.45 2.90 2.57
C HIS A 118 8.26 1.47 3.08
N LEU A 119 7.42 0.67 2.43
CA LEU A 119 7.27 -0.74 2.75
C LEU A 119 8.59 -1.51 2.52
N ALA A 120 9.25 -1.27 1.39
CA ALA A 120 10.51 -1.91 1.04
C ALA A 120 11.59 -1.64 2.10
N MET A 121 11.76 -0.38 2.53
CA MET A 121 12.69 0.00 3.58
C MET A 121 12.38 -0.69 4.92
N ASN A 122 11.10 -0.81 5.29
CA ASN A 122 10.70 -1.49 6.52
C ASN A 122 10.98 -3.00 6.51
N LEU A 123 11.03 -3.62 5.32
CA LEU A 123 11.25 -5.04 5.17
C LEU A 123 12.72 -5.39 4.92
N GLU A 124 13.50 -4.54 4.25
CA GLU A 124 14.86 -4.84 3.78
C GLU A 124 15.87 -5.15 4.91
N PHE A 125 15.62 -4.64 6.12
CA PHE A 125 16.59 -4.64 7.23
C PHE A 125 16.01 -5.21 8.53
N LEU A 126 15.08 -6.17 8.46
CA LEU A 126 14.58 -6.82 9.67
C LEU A 126 15.68 -7.73 10.25
N ALA A 127 15.99 -7.53 11.53
CA ALA A 127 17.01 -8.28 12.25
C ALA A 127 16.44 -9.19 13.35
N ASN A 128 15.20 -8.94 13.80
CA ASN A 128 14.61 -9.65 14.92
C ASN A 128 13.72 -10.82 14.46
N THR A 129 14.23 -12.04 14.61
CA THR A 129 13.50 -13.27 14.28
C THR A 129 12.23 -13.47 15.10
N GLN A 130 12.07 -12.82 16.26
CA GLN A 130 10.83 -12.89 17.05
C GLN A 130 9.64 -12.24 16.34
N GLN A 131 9.87 -11.38 15.35
CA GLN A 131 8.81 -10.69 14.61
C GLN A 131 8.17 -11.58 13.54
N ILE A 132 8.82 -12.68 13.15
CA ILE A 132 8.40 -13.56 12.06
C ILE A 132 6.98 -14.09 12.26
N GLY A 133 6.60 -14.42 13.51
CA GLY A 133 5.27 -14.92 13.82
C GLY A 133 4.13 -13.93 13.51
N THR A 134 4.42 -12.63 13.53
CA THR A 134 3.44 -11.54 13.35
C THR A 134 3.69 -10.72 12.09
N ILE A 135 4.71 -11.07 11.30
CA ILE A 135 5.20 -10.19 10.24
C ILE A 135 4.19 -10.04 9.09
N LYS A 136 3.37 -11.06 8.83
CA LYS A 136 2.25 -10.96 7.89
C LYS A 136 1.28 -9.86 8.29
N ASP A 137 0.91 -9.79 9.55
CA ASP A 137 -0.02 -8.77 10.05
C ASP A 137 0.60 -7.37 9.92
N VAL A 138 1.89 -7.24 10.23
CA VAL A 138 2.64 -5.98 10.04
C VAL A 138 2.68 -5.55 8.57
N ILE A 139 2.94 -6.49 7.65
CA ILE A 139 2.96 -6.23 6.21
C ILE A 139 1.58 -5.82 5.73
N LEU A 140 0.53 -6.61 6.03
CA LEU A 140 -0.83 -6.37 5.54
C LEU A 140 -1.51 -5.17 6.20
N ASP A 141 -1.04 -4.74 7.37
CA ASP A 141 -1.51 -3.51 8.01
C ASP A 141 -0.90 -2.25 7.36
N HIS A 142 0.19 -2.37 6.61
CA HIS A 142 0.79 -1.24 5.92
C HIS A 142 -0.20 -0.59 4.93
N VAL A 143 -0.23 0.75 4.90
CA VAL A 143 -1.19 1.55 4.08
C VAL A 143 -1.12 1.23 2.58
N PHE A 144 0.02 0.73 2.10
CA PHE A 144 0.16 0.21 0.74
C PHE A 144 -0.90 -0.85 0.38
N PHE A 145 -1.29 -1.71 1.32
CA PHE A 145 -2.29 -2.76 1.10
C PHE A 145 -3.73 -2.32 1.38
N TRP A 146 -3.96 -1.06 1.77
CA TRP A 146 -5.30 -0.59 2.04
C TRP A 146 -6.03 -0.40 0.71
N PHE A 147 -7.16 -1.08 0.56
CA PHE A 147 -8.08 -0.83 -0.55
C PHE A 147 -8.86 0.47 -0.33
N LYS A 148 -9.47 0.98 -1.41
CA LYS A 148 -10.22 2.25 -1.43
C LYS A 148 -11.21 2.35 -0.27
N GLU A 149 -11.99 1.31 -0.02
CA GLU A 149 -13.01 1.30 1.03
C GLU A 149 -12.40 1.35 2.45
N ARG A 150 -11.20 0.81 2.67
CA ARG A 150 -10.47 0.99 3.94
C ARG A 150 -10.00 2.43 4.10
N ARG A 151 -9.44 3.05 3.05
CA ARG A 151 -9.06 4.47 3.07
C ARG A 151 -10.26 5.40 3.27
N LYS A 152 -11.39 5.12 2.61
CA LYS A 152 -12.65 5.84 2.84
C LYS A 152 -13.06 5.82 4.29
N ARG A 153 -13.14 4.64 4.91
CA ARG A 153 -13.50 4.52 6.33
C ARG A 153 -12.53 5.28 7.23
N PHE A 154 -11.23 5.21 6.96
CA PHE A 154 -10.22 5.95 7.69
C PHE A 154 -10.47 7.47 7.66
N PHE A 155 -10.69 8.03 6.47
CA PHE A 155 -10.91 9.47 6.33
C PHE A 155 -12.30 9.95 6.78
N ILE A 156 -13.33 9.09 6.74
CA ILE A 156 -14.70 9.44 7.13
C ILE A 156 -14.92 9.27 8.65
N TYR A 157 -14.32 8.25 9.28
CA TYR A 157 -14.61 7.90 10.67
C TYR A 157 -13.43 8.15 11.61
N ASP A 158 -12.24 7.66 11.25
CA ASP A 158 -11.09 7.70 12.17
C ASP A 158 -10.50 9.10 12.28
N ILE A 159 -10.32 9.79 11.14
CA ILE A 159 -9.76 11.13 11.11
C ILE A 159 -10.64 12.18 11.82
N PRO A 160 -11.97 12.26 11.61
CA PRO A 160 -12.81 13.21 12.35
C PRO A 160 -12.80 12.98 13.86
N LYS A 161 -12.70 11.71 14.29
CA LYS A 161 -12.53 11.38 15.71
C LYS A 161 -11.17 11.87 16.23
N ALA A 162 -10.11 11.62 15.49
CA ALA A 162 -8.75 11.99 15.86
C ALA A 162 -8.50 13.51 15.86
N LEU A 163 -9.18 14.26 15.00
CA LEU A 163 -9.12 15.72 14.97
C LEU A 163 -9.65 16.38 16.25
N LYS A 164 -10.33 15.64 17.13
CA LYS A 164 -10.74 16.10 18.47
C LYS A 164 -9.64 15.92 19.52
N ASP A 165 -8.59 15.17 19.21
CA ASP A 165 -7.45 14.92 20.09
C ASP A 165 -6.30 15.91 19.81
N ALA A 166 -5.88 16.62 20.86
CA ALA A 166 -4.78 17.57 20.80
C ALA A 166 -3.44 16.89 20.49
N ALA A 167 -3.23 15.67 20.97
CA ALA A 167 -1.98 14.93 20.72
C ALA A 167 -1.84 14.59 19.23
N PHE A 168 -2.89 14.05 18.61
CA PHE A 168 -2.95 13.85 17.17
C PHE A 168 -2.70 15.15 16.39
N CYS A 169 -3.39 16.25 16.73
CA CYS A 169 -3.22 17.53 16.05
C CYS A 169 -1.78 18.06 16.14
N ASN A 170 -1.13 17.91 17.30
CA ASN A 170 0.26 18.29 17.49
C ASN A 170 1.21 17.41 16.67
N ASN A 171 0.93 16.10 16.57
CA ASN A 171 1.69 15.18 15.73
C ASN A 171 1.57 15.55 14.24
N VAL A 172 0.37 15.91 13.77
CA VAL A 172 0.16 16.37 12.39
C VAL A 172 0.99 17.63 12.09
N ARG A 173 0.96 18.62 12.99
CA ARG A 173 1.75 19.86 12.83
C ARG A 173 3.25 19.62 12.83
N ARG A 174 3.74 18.68 13.64
CA ARG A 174 5.18 18.36 13.75
C ARG A 174 5.66 17.41 12.66
N GLY A 175 4.80 16.50 12.19
CA GLY A 175 5.17 15.37 11.35
C GLY A 175 5.30 15.66 9.86
N GLN A 176 5.22 16.93 9.44
CA GLN A 176 5.30 17.36 8.04
C GLN A 176 4.36 16.53 7.14
N THR A 177 3.11 16.33 7.57
CA THR A 177 2.13 15.49 6.85
C THR A 177 1.81 16.00 5.45
N CYS A 178 2.03 17.30 5.21
CA CYS A 178 1.94 17.96 3.92
C CYS A 178 3.03 19.05 3.82
N VAL A 179 3.36 19.47 2.59
CA VAL A 179 4.17 20.67 2.32
C VAL A 179 3.27 21.90 2.55
N LEU A 180 3.79 22.95 3.20
CA LEU A 180 3.02 24.19 3.42
C LEU A 180 2.75 24.91 2.10
N GLU A 181 1.72 25.76 2.12
CA GLU A 181 1.08 26.25 0.90
C GLU A 181 0.50 25.07 0.08
N TRP A 182 -0.03 24.06 0.79
CA TRP A 182 -0.57 22.84 0.19
C TRP A 182 -1.73 23.14 -0.75
N ASP A 183 -2.40 24.28 -0.57
CA ASP A 183 -3.52 24.77 -1.38
C ASP A 183 -3.12 25.29 -2.77
N LYS A 184 -1.83 25.54 -3.01
CA LYS A 184 -1.31 25.95 -4.34
C LYS A 184 -1.28 24.81 -5.35
N LYS A 185 -1.36 23.56 -4.89
CA LYS A 185 -1.49 22.39 -5.76
C LYS A 185 -2.88 22.38 -6.44
N PRO A 186 -3.01 21.80 -7.65
CA PRO A 186 -4.27 21.80 -8.37
C PRO A 186 -5.37 20.96 -7.71
N HIS A 187 -5.00 19.95 -6.91
CA HIS A 187 -5.93 19.01 -6.24
C HIS A 187 -6.99 18.40 -7.18
N HIS A 188 -6.71 18.37 -8.49
CA HIS A 188 -7.66 17.96 -9.53
C HIS A 188 -9.05 18.64 -9.40
N GLY A 189 -9.09 19.91 -8.99
CA GLY A 189 -10.34 20.67 -8.79
C GLY A 189 -11.03 20.42 -7.45
N LEU A 190 -10.63 19.39 -6.70
CA LEU A 190 -11.26 18.98 -5.44
C LEU A 190 -11.28 20.09 -4.38
N LEU A 191 -10.19 20.85 -4.26
CA LEU A 191 -10.11 21.97 -3.32
C LEU A 191 -11.13 23.08 -3.67
N GLY A 192 -11.30 23.36 -4.96
CA GLY A 192 -12.29 24.33 -5.44
C GLY A 192 -13.71 23.91 -5.07
N SER A 193 -14.06 22.64 -5.32
CA SER A 193 -15.37 22.08 -4.98
C SER A 193 -15.64 22.10 -3.49
N MET A 194 -14.67 21.68 -2.67
CA MET A 194 -14.80 21.71 -1.22
C MET A 194 -14.89 23.13 -0.64
N ASN A 195 -14.17 24.11 -1.22
CA ASN A 195 -14.30 25.51 -0.82
C ASN A 195 -15.67 26.09 -1.19
N ARG A 196 -16.24 25.72 -2.36
CA ARG A 196 -17.63 26.06 -2.71
C ARG A 196 -18.61 25.43 -1.72
N TYR A 197 -18.45 24.14 -1.42
CA TYR A 197 -19.28 23.43 -0.45
C TYR A 197 -19.28 24.13 0.93
N ARG A 198 -18.10 24.49 1.45
CA ARG A 198 -17.97 25.20 2.73
C ARG A 198 -18.67 26.54 2.75
N LYS A 199 -18.53 27.31 1.68
CA LYS A 199 -19.16 28.62 1.57
C LYS A 199 -20.69 28.49 1.51
N THR A 200 -21.20 27.62 0.64
CA THR A 200 -22.63 27.51 0.36
C THR A 200 -23.40 26.79 1.46
N ASN A 201 -22.86 25.70 2.00
CA ASN A 201 -23.59 24.81 2.93
C ASN A 201 -23.25 25.07 4.40
N LEU A 202 -22.05 25.57 4.71
CA LEU A 202 -21.57 25.70 6.09
C LEU A 202 -21.29 27.14 6.52
N ASN A 203 -21.34 28.11 5.59
CA ASN A 203 -20.93 29.49 5.82
C ASN A 203 -19.51 29.60 6.43
N LEU A 204 -18.60 28.74 5.98
CA LEU A 204 -17.21 28.71 6.44
C LEU A 204 -16.27 29.34 5.40
N PRO A 205 -15.15 29.95 5.84
CA PRO A 205 -14.12 30.42 4.93
C PRO A 205 -13.45 29.24 4.20
N ALA A 206 -12.75 29.57 3.11
CA ALA A 206 -11.88 28.63 2.41
C ALA A 206 -10.85 28.01 3.38
N TYR A 207 -10.37 26.82 3.05
CA TYR A 207 -9.29 26.19 3.80
C TYR A 207 -8.01 27.05 3.74
N ASP A 208 -7.26 27.08 4.85
CA ASP A 208 -5.97 27.76 4.94
C ASP A 208 -4.82 26.83 4.50
N GLY A 209 -4.17 27.19 3.39
CA GLY A 209 -3.01 26.50 2.83
C GLY A 209 -1.78 26.44 3.73
N ASN A 210 -1.72 27.29 4.76
CA ASN A 210 -0.61 27.34 5.71
C ASN A 210 -0.86 26.53 6.98
N ASP A 211 -2.04 25.93 7.13
CA ASP A 211 -2.38 25.08 8.27
C ASP A 211 -2.49 23.59 7.84
N PRO A 212 -1.60 22.69 8.30
CA PRO A 212 -1.70 21.27 8.00
C PRO A 212 -2.97 20.63 8.57
N ILE A 213 -3.58 21.20 9.62
CA ILE A 213 -4.87 20.71 10.12
C ILE A 213 -5.99 21.02 9.13
N GLN A 214 -5.93 22.15 8.42
CA GLN A 214 -6.89 22.45 7.36
C GLN A 214 -6.74 21.52 6.17
N ASN A 215 -5.51 21.08 5.83
CA ASN A 215 -5.29 20.04 4.83
C ASN A 215 -5.99 18.73 5.21
N VAL A 216 -5.84 18.29 6.47
CA VAL A 216 -6.48 17.06 6.97
C VAL A 216 -8.01 17.19 6.96
N LYS A 217 -8.55 18.32 7.39
CA LYS A 217 -10.00 18.61 7.34
C LYS A 217 -10.52 18.69 5.91
N PHE A 218 -9.72 19.20 4.97
CA PHE A 218 -10.05 19.24 3.56
C PHE A 218 -10.20 17.81 3.01
N VAL A 219 -9.18 16.98 3.18
CA VAL A 219 -9.21 15.61 2.66
C VAL A 219 -10.31 14.79 3.34
N SER A 220 -10.41 14.83 4.67
CA SER A 220 -11.48 14.12 5.40
C SER A 220 -12.88 14.58 4.99
N GLY A 221 -13.07 15.90 4.80
CA GLY A 221 -14.33 16.46 4.29
C GLY A 221 -14.64 15.99 2.87
N ALA A 222 -13.65 15.95 1.99
CA ALA A 222 -13.83 15.46 0.61
C ALA A 222 -14.29 14.00 0.56
N TYR A 223 -13.77 13.13 1.43
CA TYR A 223 -14.24 11.75 1.52
C TYR A 223 -15.65 11.64 2.12
N THR A 224 -16.00 12.53 3.04
CA THR A 224 -17.32 12.53 3.71
C THR A 224 -18.42 13.02 2.78
N HIS A 225 -18.11 13.99 1.94
CA HIS A 225 -19.03 14.64 1.01
C HIS A 225 -18.73 14.29 -0.44
N GLU A 226 -18.30 13.05 -0.70
CA GLU A 226 -17.87 12.61 -2.03
C GLU A 226 -19.00 12.79 -3.05
N GLU A 227 -20.24 12.47 -2.69
CA GLU A 227 -21.41 12.62 -3.58
C GLU A 227 -21.65 14.09 -3.98
N GLU A 228 -21.42 15.04 -3.07
CA GLU A 228 -21.66 16.46 -3.32
C GLU A 228 -20.52 17.15 -4.10
N VAL A 229 -19.34 16.51 -4.21
CA VAL A 229 -18.18 17.11 -4.89
C VAL A 229 -17.69 16.33 -6.12
N GLN A 230 -18.20 15.11 -6.33
CA GLN A 230 -17.70 14.21 -7.37
C GLN A 230 -17.92 14.71 -8.80
N ASP A 231 -19.03 15.41 -9.07
CA ASP A 231 -19.36 15.91 -10.41
C ASP A 231 -18.34 16.94 -10.95
N ASP A 232 -17.60 17.58 -10.05
CA ASP A 232 -16.58 18.56 -10.39
C ASP A 232 -15.18 17.94 -10.60
N LEU A 233 -15.02 16.63 -10.35
CA LEU A 233 -13.73 15.96 -10.35
C LEU A 233 -13.40 15.40 -11.73
N THR A 234 -12.41 16.02 -12.38
CA THR A 234 -11.84 15.49 -13.61
C THR A 234 -10.35 15.26 -13.47
N PHE A 235 -9.89 14.10 -13.93
CA PHE A 235 -8.49 13.76 -14.10
C PHE A 235 -8.24 13.49 -15.57
N ASN A 236 -7.38 14.29 -16.22
CA ASN A 236 -7.13 14.24 -17.67
C ASN A 236 -8.42 14.28 -18.52
N GLY A 237 -9.42 15.07 -18.10
CA GLY A 237 -10.69 15.21 -18.81
C GLY A 237 -11.69 14.05 -18.62
N MET A 238 -11.38 13.07 -17.76
CA MET A 238 -12.29 11.99 -17.38
C MET A 238 -12.77 12.15 -15.94
N SER A 239 -13.99 11.68 -15.64
CA SER A 239 -14.50 11.62 -14.27
C SER A 239 -13.51 10.86 -13.36
N SER A 240 -13.25 11.43 -12.19
CA SER A 240 -12.32 10.90 -11.19
C SER A 240 -13.02 10.75 -9.85
N THR A 241 -12.45 9.95 -8.95
CA THR A 241 -12.95 9.81 -7.59
C THR A 241 -12.07 10.58 -6.60
N VAL A 242 -12.64 10.94 -5.44
CA VAL A 242 -11.88 11.63 -4.37
C VAL A 242 -10.63 10.84 -3.98
N ASP A 243 -10.75 9.51 -3.90
CA ASP A 243 -9.64 8.62 -3.56
C ASP A 243 -8.50 8.72 -4.58
N GLU A 244 -8.79 8.67 -5.88
CA GLU A 244 -7.77 8.80 -6.94
C GLU A 244 -7.11 10.17 -6.94
N ALA A 245 -7.88 11.25 -6.77
CA ALA A 245 -7.35 12.61 -6.70
C ALA A 245 -6.39 12.78 -5.50
N VAL A 246 -6.79 12.31 -4.31
CA VAL A 246 -5.97 12.40 -3.11
C VAL A 246 -4.72 11.53 -3.20
N GLN A 247 -4.83 10.28 -3.68
CA GLN A 247 -3.66 9.40 -3.83
C GLN A 247 -2.67 9.90 -4.88
N SER A 248 -3.13 10.62 -5.91
CA SER A 248 -2.25 11.19 -6.93
C SER A 248 -1.45 12.40 -6.42
N GLU A 249 -2.08 13.31 -5.68
CA GLU A 249 -1.47 14.57 -5.24
C GLU A 249 -0.76 14.48 -3.88
N GLN A 250 -1.21 13.55 -3.03
CA GLN A 250 -0.77 13.38 -1.66
C GLN A 250 -0.61 11.88 -1.30
N PRO A 251 0.23 11.13 -2.04
CA PRO A 251 0.35 9.66 -1.92
C PRO A 251 0.72 9.17 -0.50
N MET A 252 1.45 9.98 0.26
CA MET A 252 1.91 9.63 1.61
C MET A 252 0.98 10.09 2.74
N LEU A 253 -0.05 10.89 2.45
CA LEU A 253 -0.87 11.52 3.49
C LEU A 253 -1.54 10.47 4.40
N CYS A 254 -2.14 9.44 3.82
CA CYS A 254 -2.82 8.39 4.59
C CYS A 254 -1.85 7.70 5.57
N LEU A 255 -0.65 7.35 5.11
CA LEU A 255 0.38 6.76 5.96
C LEU A 255 0.87 7.71 7.06
N ASN A 256 1.11 8.97 6.71
CA ASN A 256 1.57 9.99 7.67
C ASN A 256 0.53 10.22 8.78
N LEU A 257 -0.76 10.26 8.43
CA LEU A 257 -1.84 10.39 9.41
C LEU A 257 -2.02 9.11 10.24
N TYR A 258 -1.88 7.92 9.63
CA TYR A 258 -1.94 6.67 10.36
C TYR A 258 -0.86 6.60 11.45
N LYS A 259 0.37 7.06 11.15
CA LYS A 259 1.45 7.20 12.13
C LYS A 259 1.12 8.17 13.26
N CYS A 260 0.41 9.26 12.97
CA CYS A 260 0.01 10.24 13.98
C CYS A 260 -1.01 9.69 14.99
N LEU A 261 -1.82 8.69 14.61
CA LEU A 261 -2.80 8.03 15.49
C LEU A 261 -2.17 7.03 16.46
N SER A 262 -0.96 6.57 16.19
CA SER A 262 -0.33 5.49 16.92
C SER A 262 1.19 5.61 16.81
N PRO A 263 1.79 6.66 17.40
CA PRO A 263 3.24 6.90 17.31
C PRO A 263 4.08 5.73 17.86
N GLU A 264 3.52 4.89 18.74
CA GLU A 264 4.18 3.74 19.34
C GLU A 264 4.08 2.44 18.52
N LYS A 265 3.15 2.32 17.56
CA LYS A 265 2.86 1.02 16.90
C LYS A 265 3.86 0.58 15.83
N ILE A 266 4.83 1.42 15.48
CA ILE A 266 5.92 1.05 14.56
C ILE A 266 7.12 0.46 15.34
N GLY A 267 7.09 0.50 16.67
CA GLY A 267 8.03 -0.18 17.55
C GLY A 267 7.33 -1.03 18.61
N SER A 268 7.01 -2.28 18.27
CA SER A 268 6.57 -3.35 19.20
C SER A 268 5.12 -3.29 19.75
N LYS A 269 4.36 -4.34 19.38
CA LYS A 269 3.17 -4.96 20.01
C LYS A 269 1.75 -4.38 19.78
N LYS A 270 0.95 -5.33 19.26
CA LYS A 270 -0.50 -5.64 19.35
C LYS A 270 -1.53 -4.57 18.96
N ILE A 271 -2.28 -4.89 17.90
CA ILE A 271 -3.68 -4.48 17.73
C ILE A 271 -4.50 -5.72 17.39
N GLU A 272 -5.62 -5.89 18.08
CA GLU A 272 -6.65 -6.89 17.79
C GLU A 272 -7.34 -6.57 16.46
N GLY A 273 -7.24 -7.49 15.50
CA GLY A 273 -7.78 -7.33 14.16
C GLY A 273 -9.28 -7.64 14.10
N THR A 274 -10.06 -6.70 13.57
CA THR A 274 -11.36 -7.03 12.98
C THR A 274 -11.12 -7.47 11.53
N GLN A 275 -11.42 -8.73 11.23
CA GLN A 275 -11.24 -9.30 9.89
C GLN A 275 -12.15 -8.61 8.86
N VAL A 276 -11.57 -8.20 7.73
CA VAL A 276 -12.30 -7.80 6.53
C VAL A 276 -11.81 -8.69 5.38
N PRO A 277 -12.69 -9.25 4.52
CA PRO A 277 -12.27 -10.23 3.53
C PRO A 277 -11.39 -9.61 2.45
N LEU A 278 -10.17 -10.13 2.31
CA LEU A 278 -9.23 -9.79 1.24
C LEU A 278 -9.65 -10.50 -0.05
N ARG A 279 -10.00 -9.73 -1.09
CA ARG A 279 -10.16 -10.25 -2.46
C ARG A 279 -8.96 -9.82 -3.33
N ASN A 280 -8.29 -10.83 -3.86
CA ASN A 280 -7.47 -10.88 -5.08
C ASN A 280 -6.00 -10.43 -4.99
N LEU A 281 -5.15 -11.37 -4.53
CA LEU A 281 -3.88 -11.72 -5.18
C LEU A 281 -3.72 -13.24 -5.01
N GLU A 282 -3.48 -13.99 -6.08
CA GLU A 282 -3.17 -15.43 -6.01
C GLU A 282 -1.68 -15.62 -6.22
N LEU A 283 -0.99 -16.14 -5.19
CA LEU A 283 0.35 -16.68 -5.29
C LEU A 283 0.21 -18.19 -5.32
N VAL A 284 0.57 -18.80 -6.44
CA VAL A 284 0.48 -20.25 -6.64
C VAL A 284 1.89 -20.82 -6.49
N LEU A 285 2.09 -21.65 -5.46
CA LEU A 285 3.32 -22.43 -5.28
C LEU A 285 3.42 -23.48 -6.39
N VAL A 286 4.54 -23.52 -7.11
CA VAL A 286 4.90 -24.64 -7.98
C VAL A 286 6.12 -25.30 -7.38
N ASN A 287 5.92 -26.47 -6.81
CA ASN A 287 7.01 -27.31 -6.37
C ASN A 287 7.56 -28.06 -7.60
N LYS A 288 8.83 -27.82 -7.97
CA LYS A 288 9.60 -28.77 -8.78
C LYS A 288 10.26 -29.74 -7.82
N SER A 289 9.61 -30.87 -7.58
CA SER A 289 10.25 -32.04 -6.99
C SER A 289 10.31 -33.17 -8.03
N CYS A 290 11.54 -33.52 -8.43
CA CYS A 290 12.01 -34.79 -9.02
C CYS A 290 11.47 -35.14 -10.42
N VAL A 291 12.28 -35.44 -11.45
CA VAL A 291 13.60 -36.11 -11.57
C VAL A 291 14.49 -35.35 -12.56
#